data_AF-A0A935L8Y9-F1
#
_entry.id   AF-A0A935L8Y9-F1
#
_cell.length_a   1.000
_cell.length_b   1.000
_cell.length_c   1.000
_cell.angle_alpha   90.00
_cell.angle_beta   90.00
_cell.angle_gamma   90.00
#
_symmetry.space_group_name_H-M   'P 1'
#
loop_
_entity.id
_entity.type
_entity.pdbx_description
1 polymer ?
#
loop_
_entity_poly.entity_id
_entity_poly.type
_entity_poly.pdbx_seq_one_letter_code
_entity_poly.pdbx_strand_id
1 'polypeptide(L)'
;MEGDFGPVAGTLAFHFAGQPIAGCEAVAVLGGKAACTARALPAGIGAIETRFAGDATYEASAGEALRHYVKAGSGSRFRDLDGEGAASLVLETPGGGLLGMRVNSMIERGGRLLLDPGSGWSLAHTGDFNGDGRADLVVEHESGAAEVWFMSGLHAAVKTPVIAGSEGARVAMVGDFDGDGRDDFLVRRTDGSYAVWLMGEAGIGARHEFLQAFSGLVPVAVADFDGDGHDDLVLRKDDRTLRVQRMRGGRAAASIDLALPGAGYAISHTPDLNGDGKADLLLRGPDGQVEAWIMDGTNVRHREQVEGATAWRVTDVADFDRDGVDDLFVVGPGGEVALWLMDGVRRLAAFPLREASPWKLWQVADYDSDGYPDLLLVNNSGEVAAWILAAEGLLEWKLVEGASDWRVIP
;
A
#
# COMPACT_ATOMS: atom_id res chain seq x y z
N MET A 1 2.21 -12.58 -21.86
CA MET A 1 3.59 -12.80 -22.35
C MET A 1 3.52 -13.20 -23.82
N GLU A 2 4.27 -12.55 -24.73
CA GLU A 2 4.31 -12.85 -26.17
C GLU A 2 5.78 -12.86 -26.64
N GLY A 3 6.20 -13.87 -27.42
CA GLY A 3 7.57 -13.98 -27.95
C GLY A 3 7.57 -14.42 -29.42
N ASP A 4 8.59 -14.02 -30.19
CA ASP A 4 8.78 -14.39 -31.60
C ASP A 4 9.99 -15.34 -31.75
N PHE A 5 9.75 -16.51 -32.32
CA PHE A 5 10.63 -17.68 -32.35
C PHE A 5 10.92 -18.14 -33.80
N GLY A 6 10.57 -17.34 -34.81
CA GLY A 6 10.81 -17.69 -36.22
C GLY A 6 9.94 -18.85 -36.75
N PRO A 7 10.29 -19.50 -37.88
CA PRO A 7 9.40 -20.42 -38.60
C PRO A 7 9.24 -21.81 -37.97
N VAL A 8 9.59 -21.98 -36.69
CA VAL A 8 9.64 -23.29 -36.03
C VAL A 8 8.27 -23.66 -35.45
N ALA A 9 7.81 -24.89 -35.68
CA ALA A 9 6.61 -25.46 -35.06
C ALA A 9 7.01 -26.34 -33.87
N GLY A 10 6.38 -26.14 -32.71
CA GLY A 10 6.64 -26.90 -31.49
C GLY A 10 5.86 -26.38 -30.28
N THR A 11 6.19 -26.87 -29.10
CA THR A 11 5.63 -26.39 -27.82
C THR A 11 6.74 -25.79 -26.96
N LEU A 12 6.41 -24.80 -26.15
CA LEU A 12 7.32 -24.20 -25.19
C LEU A 12 6.72 -24.13 -23.78
N ALA A 13 7.61 -24.18 -22.79
CA ALA A 13 7.29 -24.06 -21.39
C ALA A 13 7.78 -22.71 -20.86
N PHE A 14 6.89 -21.94 -20.25
CA PHE A 14 7.26 -20.70 -19.55
C PHE A 14 7.67 -21.02 -18.11
N HIS A 15 8.74 -20.37 -17.67
CA HIS A 15 9.26 -20.47 -16.32
C HIS A 15 9.37 -19.07 -15.71
N PHE A 16 9.21 -18.98 -14.40
CA PHE A 16 9.47 -17.81 -13.59
C PHE A 16 10.47 -18.17 -12.50
N ALA A 17 11.58 -17.42 -12.38
CA ALA A 17 12.66 -17.71 -11.43
C ALA A 17 13.16 -19.18 -11.51
N GLY A 18 13.17 -19.75 -12.73
CA GLY A 18 13.57 -21.14 -12.98
C GLY A 18 12.52 -22.21 -12.63
N GLN A 19 11.35 -21.84 -12.11
CA GLN A 19 10.23 -22.76 -11.83
C GLN A 19 9.18 -22.70 -12.95
N PRO A 20 8.55 -23.82 -13.32
CA PRO A 20 7.50 -23.84 -14.35
C PRO A 20 6.28 -23.04 -13.90
N ILE A 21 5.70 -22.26 -14.82
CA ILE A 21 4.48 -21.49 -14.59
C ILE A 21 3.27 -22.40 -14.82
N ALA A 22 2.42 -22.56 -13.82
CA ALA A 22 1.24 -23.42 -13.87
C ALA A 22 0.29 -23.01 -15.02
N GLY A 23 -0.04 -23.96 -15.89
CA GLY A 23 -0.88 -23.72 -17.08
C GLY A 23 -0.11 -23.20 -18.30
N CYS A 24 1.22 -23.03 -18.20
CA CYS A 24 2.09 -22.58 -19.30
C CYS A 24 3.20 -23.60 -19.62
N GLU A 25 3.01 -24.89 -19.31
CA GLU A 25 4.03 -25.93 -19.44
C GLU A 25 4.17 -26.47 -20.88
N ALA A 26 3.16 -26.27 -21.73
CA ALA A 26 3.13 -26.77 -23.10
C ALA A 26 2.32 -25.85 -24.04
N VAL A 27 2.85 -24.65 -24.29
CA VAL A 27 2.21 -23.62 -25.14
C VAL A 27 2.61 -23.83 -26.59
N ALA A 28 1.63 -23.93 -27.48
CA ALA A 28 1.87 -24.12 -28.92
C ALA A 28 2.46 -22.85 -29.55
N VAL A 29 3.47 -23.04 -30.40
CA VAL A 29 4.02 -21.97 -31.25
C VAL A 29 3.23 -21.92 -32.56
N LEU A 30 2.50 -20.83 -32.77
CA LEU A 30 1.70 -20.56 -33.96
C LEU A 30 2.28 -19.36 -34.71
N GLY A 31 2.73 -19.59 -35.94
CA GLY A 31 3.31 -18.52 -36.77
C GLY A 31 4.57 -17.89 -36.16
N GLY A 32 5.37 -18.68 -35.44
CA GLY A 32 6.53 -18.22 -34.70
C GLY A 32 6.23 -17.57 -33.37
N LYS A 33 4.96 -17.43 -32.97
CA LYS A 33 4.59 -16.82 -31.69
C LYS A 33 3.98 -17.80 -30.72
N ALA A 34 4.23 -17.59 -29.43
CA ALA A 34 3.51 -18.27 -28.36
C ALA A 34 3.10 -17.27 -27.29
N ALA A 35 1.89 -17.43 -26.77
CA ALA A 35 1.36 -16.60 -25.71
C ALA A 35 0.76 -17.48 -24.61
N CYS A 36 1.03 -17.12 -23.36
CA CYS A 36 0.39 -17.72 -22.19
C CYS A 36 -0.11 -16.63 -21.24
N THR A 37 -1.24 -16.92 -20.61
CA THR A 37 -1.82 -16.12 -19.55
C THR A 37 -1.74 -16.93 -18.24
N ALA A 38 -0.87 -16.50 -17.34
CA ALA A 38 -0.78 -17.07 -16.00
C ALA A 38 -1.81 -16.37 -15.09
N ARG A 39 -2.48 -17.12 -14.21
CA ARG A 39 -3.43 -16.54 -13.24
C ARG A 39 -2.77 -16.07 -11.93
N ALA A 40 -1.57 -16.59 -11.63
CA ALA A 40 -0.78 -16.23 -10.47
C ALA A 40 0.69 -16.63 -10.71
N LEU A 41 1.62 -15.83 -10.19
CA LEU A 41 3.04 -16.16 -10.12
C LEU A 41 3.48 -16.12 -8.64
N PRO A 42 4.50 -16.90 -8.24
CA PRO A 42 5.10 -16.75 -6.92
C PRO A 42 5.65 -15.34 -6.72
N ALA A 43 5.45 -14.76 -5.53
CA ALA A 43 6.04 -13.49 -5.16
C ALA A 43 7.58 -13.51 -5.22
N GLY A 44 8.19 -12.43 -5.69
CA GLY A 44 9.62 -12.23 -5.76
C GLY A 44 10.11 -11.67 -7.11
N ILE A 45 11.43 -11.47 -7.21
CA ILE A 45 12.11 -11.08 -8.45
C ILE A 45 12.51 -12.34 -9.21
N GLY A 46 12.02 -12.50 -10.45
CA GLY A 46 12.32 -13.66 -11.28
C GLY A 46 12.44 -13.32 -12.76
N ALA A 47 13.40 -13.96 -13.44
CA ALA A 47 13.40 -13.95 -14.90
C ALA A 47 12.26 -14.83 -15.42
N ILE A 48 11.54 -14.31 -16.42
CA ILE A 48 10.64 -15.11 -17.23
C ILE A 48 11.47 -15.71 -18.36
N GLU A 49 11.57 -17.03 -18.36
CA GLU A 49 12.33 -17.78 -19.36
C GLU A 49 11.40 -18.70 -20.13
N THR A 50 11.67 -18.88 -21.43
CA THR A 50 10.98 -19.89 -22.24
C THR A 50 11.94 -21.00 -22.60
N ARG A 51 11.46 -22.25 -22.51
CA ARG A 51 12.21 -23.44 -22.92
C ARG A 51 11.45 -24.13 -24.03
N PHE A 52 12.08 -24.27 -25.19
CA PHE A 52 11.48 -24.94 -26.34
C PHE A 52 11.59 -26.46 -26.16
N ALA A 53 10.49 -27.18 -26.28
CA ALA A 53 10.44 -28.64 -26.07
C ALA A 53 10.92 -29.46 -27.30
N GLY A 54 11.53 -28.81 -28.29
CA GLY A 54 11.90 -29.42 -29.58
C GLY A 54 13.35 -29.88 -29.71
N ASP A 55 14.19 -29.75 -28.69
CA ASP A 55 15.49 -30.42 -28.64
C ASP A 55 15.67 -31.24 -27.35
N ALA A 56 16.38 -32.36 -27.46
CA ALA A 56 16.61 -33.28 -26.34
C ALA A 56 17.64 -32.76 -25.31
N THR A 57 18.04 -31.48 -25.42
CA THR A 57 19.14 -30.89 -24.67
C THR A 57 18.72 -29.74 -23.75
N TYR A 58 17.46 -29.30 -23.77
CA TYR A 58 16.96 -28.19 -22.92
C TYR A 58 17.86 -26.93 -23.01
N GLU A 59 18.47 -26.63 -24.15
CA GLU A 59 19.25 -25.40 -24.26
C GLU A 59 18.31 -24.19 -24.32
N ALA A 60 18.60 -23.17 -23.51
CA ALA A 60 17.81 -21.95 -23.44
C ALA A 60 17.95 -21.15 -24.75
N SER A 61 16.83 -20.60 -25.24
CA SER A 61 16.85 -19.62 -26.33
C SER A 61 17.64 -18.38 -25.89
N ALA A 62 18.56 -17.90 -26.73
CA ALA A 62 19.45 -16.76 -26.46
C ALA A 62 18.77 -15.38 -26.63
N GLY A 63 17.51 -15.24 -26.18
CA GLY A 63 16.81 -13.96 -26.09
C GLY A 63 17.17 -13.21 -24.80
N GLU A 64 17.01 -11.89 -24.79
CA GLU A 64 17.10 -11.13 -23.54
C GLU A 64 16.02 -11.62 -22.56
N ALA A 65 16.43 -11.95 -21.34
CA ALA A 65 15.50 -12.37 -20.30
C ALA A 65 14.61 -11.19 -19.90
N LEU A 66 13.30 -11.32 -20.12
CA LEU A 66 12.31 -10.43 -19.53
C LEU A 66 12.33 -10.66 -18.01
N ARG A 67 12.83 -9.67 -17.26
CA ARG A 67 12.71 -9.66 -15.81
C ARG A 67 11.30 -9.17 -15.47
N HIS A 68 10.61 -9.91 -14.61
CA HIS A 68 9.29 -9.53 -14.16
C HIS A 68 9.31 -9.52 -12.64
N TYR A 69 8.79 -8.44 -12.08
CA TYR A 69 8.59 -8.32 -10.65
C TYR A 69 7.19 -8.79 -10.34
N VAL A 70 7.09 -9.82 -9.49
CA VAL A 70 5.80 -10.29 -8.98
C VAL A 70 5.78 -9.90 -7.52
N LYS A 71 5.09 -8.82 -7.19
CA LYS A 71 4.85 -8.48 -5.79
C LYS A 71 4.01 -9.62 -5.19
N ALA A 72 4.38 -10.13 -4.01
CA ALA A 72 3.34 -10.53 -3.07
C ALA A 72 2.43 -9.31 -2.93
N GLY A 73 1.13 -9.45 -2.71
CA GLY A 73 0.36 -8.29 -2.29
C GLY A 73 0.94 -7.79 -0.97
N SER A 74 1.98 -6.95 -1.01
CA SER A 74 2.27 -6.01 0.06
C SER A 74 1.01 -5.15 0.03
N GLY A 75 0.16 -5.29 1.05
CA GLY A 75 -1.19 -4.72 1.09
C GLY A 75 -1.22 -3.44 0.27
N SER A 76 -1.91 -3.49 -0.88
CA SER A 76 -2.01 -2.35 -1.76
C SER A 76 -2.46 -1.20 -0.87
N ARG A 77 -1.65 -0.14 -0.76
CA ARG A 77 -1.96 1.07 0.02
C ARG A 77 -3.14 1.86 -0.57
N PHE A 78 -3.93 1.20 -1.42
CA PHE A 78 -4.99 1.71 -2.26
C PHE A 78 -6.28 1.04 -1.83
N ARG A 79 -7.33 1.84 -1.63
CA ARG A 79 -8.63 1.41 -1.12
C ARG A 79 -9.45 0.79 -2.25
N ASP A 80 -9.07 -0.36 -2.80
CA ASP A 80 -9.91 -1.07 -3.78
C ASP A 80 -11.10 -1.72 -3.07
N LEU A 81 -12.26 -1.05 -3.02
CA LEU A 81 -13.47 -1.56 -2.35
C LEU A 81 -14.25 -2.53 -3.25
N ASP A 82 -14.05 -2.48 -4.57
CA ASP A 82 -14.86 -3.21 -5.54
C ASP A 82 -14.18 -4.39 -6.23
N GLY A 83 -12.89 -4.58 -5.96
CA GLY A 83 -12.09 -5.76 -6.35
C GLY A 83 -11.82 -5.80 -7.85
N GLU A 84 -11.82 -4.63 -8.48
CA GLU A 84 -11.50 -4.50 -9.89
C GLU A 84 -10.02 -4.25 -10.15
N GLY A 85 -9.22 -4.12 -9.08
CA GLY A 85 -7.81 -3.81 -9.14
C GLY A 85 -7.53 -2.30 -9.20
N ALA A 86 -8.55 -1.44 -9.08
CA ALA A 86 -8.42 0.00 -9.01
C ALA A 86 -8.84 0.52 -7.63
N ALA A 87 -8.21 1.59 -7.17
CA ALA A 87 -8.56 2.24 -5.94
C ALA A 87 -9.95 2.87 -6.02
N SER A 88 -10.77 2.64 -5.00
CA SER A 88 -12.02 3.34 -4.79
C SER A 88 -11.80 4.59 -3.93
N LEU A 89 -12.56 5.64 -4.21
CA LEU A 89 -12.55 6.88 -3.43
C LEU A 89 -13.64 6.84 -2.36
N VAL A 90 -13.31 7.21 -1.11
CA VAL A 90 -14.28 7.35 0.00
C VAL A 90 -14.26 8.78 0.55
N LEU A 91 -15.39 9.48 0.51
CA LEU A 91 -15.55 10.86 1.01
C LEU A 91 -16.44 10.91 2.26
N GLU A 92 -16.30 11.88 3.16
CA GLU A 92 -17.31 12.15 4.21
C GLU A 92 -18.28 13.23 3.72
N THR A 93 -19.57 12.97 3.87
CA THR A 93 -20.59 13.98 3.69
C THR A 93 -20.67 14.86 4.95
N PRO A 94 -21.12 16.13 4.84
CA PRO A 94 -21.30 17.02 6.00
C PRO A 94 -22.25 16.50 7.10
N GLY A 95 -22.99 15.41 6.84
CA GLY A 95 -23.88 14.74 7.80
C GLY A 95 -23.29 13.48 8.45
N GLY A 96 -22.03 13.12 8.18
CA GLY A 96 -21.37 11.93 8.74
C GLY A 96 -21.55 10.63 7.94
N GLY A 97 -22.26 10.67 6.82
CA GLY A 97 -22.30 9.54 5.88
C GLY A 97 -21.05 9.51 5.00
N LEU A 98 -20.54 8.33 4.64
CA LEU A 98 -19.43 8.14 3.72
C LEU A 98 -19.95 7.99 2.29
N LEU A 99 -19.27 8.58 1.31
CA LEU A 99 -19.53 8.47 -0.12
C LEU A 99 -18.44 7.63 -0.79
N GLY A 100 -18.73 6.40 -1.19
CA GLY A 100 -17.86 5.61 -2.06
C GLY A 100 -18.08 5.97 -3.53
N MET A 101 -17.00 6.20 -4.28
CA MET A 101 -17.00 6.47 -5.72
C MET A 101 -16.02 5.54 -6.43
N ARG A 102 -16.48 4.99 -7.56
CA ARG A 102 -15.65 4.24 -8.51
C ARG A 102 -14.89 5.22 -9.40
N VAL A 103 -13.59 5.03 -9.55
CA VAL A 103 -12.77 5.76 -10.53
C VAL A 103 -12.31 4.73 -11.55
N ASN A 104 -12.60 4.95 -12.84
CA ASN A 104 -12.14 4.10 -13.93
C ASN A 104 -11.94 4.91 -15.23
N SER A 105 -11.44 4.26 -16.28
CA SER A 105 -11.17 4.86 -17.61
C SER A 105 -12.41 5.45 -18.32
N MET A 106 -13.62 5.23 -17.80
CA MET A 106 -14.83 5.99 -18.15
C MET A 106 -15.61 6.29 -16.88
N ILE A 107 -15.34 7.41 -16.20
CA ILE A 107 -16.00 7.82 -14.95
C ILE A 107 -17.52 7.82 -15.15
N GLU A 108 -18.17 6.70 -14.85
CA GLU A 108 -19.60 6.55 -14.97
C GLU A 108 -20.24 7.06 -13.67
N ARG A 109 -21.22 7.95 -13.80
CA ARG A 109 -22.07 8.48 -12.70
C ARG A 109 -22.91 7.41 -11.98
N GLY A 110 -22.50 6.15 -12.00
CA GLY A 110 -23.29 4.97 -11.64
C GLY A 110 -22.73 4.22 -10.45
N GLY A 111 -22.50 4.89 -9.32
CA GLY A 111 -22.11 4.22 -8.08
C GLY A 111 -21.99 5.19 -6.93
N ARG A 112 -23.13 5.64 -6.37
CA ARG A 112 -23.14 6.40 -5.11
C ARG A 112 -23.38 5.43 -3.98
N LEU A 113 -22.34 5.18 -3.19
CA LEU A 113 -22.50 4.54 -1.90
C LEU A 113 -22.64 5.61 -0.84
N LEU A 114 -23.84 5.83 -0.29
CA LEU A 114 -23.96 6.48 1.03
C LEU A 114 -23.87 5.37 2.09
N LEU A 115 -22.69 5.15 2.66
CA LEU A 115 -22.59 4.42 3.92
C LEU A 115 -22.89 5.42 5.03
N ASP A 116 -24.11 5.45 5.53
CA ASP A 116 -24.40 6.14 6.79
C ASP A 116 -24.17 5.14 7.94
N PRO A 117 -23.05 5.23 8.69
CA PRO A 117 -22.82 4.37 9.84
C PRO A 117 -23.79 4.64 10.99
N GLY A 118 -24.57 5.73 10.89
CA GLY A 118 -25.54 6.14 11.87
C GLY A 118 -24.91 7.02 12.94
N SER A 119 -25.78 7.67 13.73
CA SER A 119 -25.36 8.58 14.79
C SER A 119 -24.41 7.89 15.77
N GLY A 120 -23.29 8.56 16.05
CA GLY A 120 -22.28 8.10 17.00
C GLY A 120 -21.20 7.20 16.39
N TRP A 121 -21.35 6.75 15.15
CA TRP A 121 -20.34 5.96 14.43
C TRP A 121 -19.50 6.83 13.48
N SER A 122 -18.23 6.46 13.31
CA SER A 122 -17.30 7.11 12.39
C SER A 122 -16.34 6.08 11.79
N LEU A 123 -15.93 6.28 10.53
CA LEU A 123 -14.83 5.51 9.94
C LEU A 123 -13.53 5.77 10.73
N ALA A 124 -12.84 4.70 11.10
CA ALA A 124 -11.60 4.75 11.86
C ALA A 124 -10.40 4.25 11.03
N HIS A 125 -10.57 3.13 10.33
CA HIS A 125 -9.50 2.50 9.53
C HIS A 125 -10.05 1.84 8.27
N THR A 126 -9.15 1.52 7.35
CA THR A 126 -9.39 0.67 6.16
C THR A 126 -8.29 -0.36 6.04
N GLY A 127 -8.59 -1.52 5.43
CA GLY A 127 -7.67 -2.66 5.32
C GLY A 127 -8.39 -3.89 4.78
N ASP A 128 -7.68 -4.93 4.34
CA ASP A 128 -8.30 -6.19 3.86
C ASP A 128 -8.49 -7.16 5.05
N PHE A 129 -9.63 -7.14 5.71
CA PHE A 129 -9.85 -7.91 6.94
C PHE A 129 -10.38 -9.32 6.69
N ASN A 130 -10.65 -9.69 5.42
CA ASN A 130 -11.15 -11.02 5.05
C ASN A 130 -10.24 -11.78 4.06
N GLY A 131 -9.20 -11.13 3.53
CA GLY A 131 -8.18 -11.70 2.66
C GLY A 131 -8.64 -11.87 1.22
N ASP A 132 -9.63 -11.09 0.78
CA ASP A 132 -10.20 -11.18 -0.57
C ASP A 132 -9.54 -10.23 -1.58
N GLY A 133 -8.52 -9.50 -1.15
CA GLY A 133 -7.76 -8.51 -1.91
C GLY A 133 -8.43 -7.14 -1.99
N ARG A 134 -9.58 -6.94 -1.32
CA ARG A 134 -10.27 -5.64 -1.26
C ARG A 134 -10.11 -4.99 0.09
N ALA A 135 -10.10 -3.66 0.08
CA ALA A 135 -10.20 -2.90 1.31
C ALA A 135 -11.63 -2.99 1.89
N ASP A 136 -11.71 -3.30 3.17
CA ASP A 136 -12.88 -3.18 4.01
C ASP A 136 -12.77 -1.95 4.92
N LEU A 137 -13.83 -1.69 5.69
CA LEU A 137 -13.92 -0.53 6.56
C LEU A 137 -14.03 -0.92 8.03
N VAL A 138 -13.28 -0.24 8.89
CA VAL A 138 -13.46 -0.30 10.35
C VAL A 138 -14.20 0.95 10.79
N VAL A 139 -15.40 0.78 11.35
CA VAL A 139 -16.16 1.89 11.94
C VAL A 139 -16.16 1.75 13.46
N GLU A 140 -15.94 2.86 14.15
CA GLU A 140 -15.97 2.95 15.61
C GLU A 140 -17.13 3.82 16.07
N HIS A 141 -17.79 3.39 17.15
CA HIS A 141 -18.81 4.17 17.84
C HIS A 141 -18.21 4.96 19.01
N GLU A 142 -18.81 6.09 19.37
CA GLU A 142 -18.39 6.90 20.52
C GLU A 142 -18.38 6.12 21.85
N SER A 143 -19.24 5.10 21.98
CA SER A 143 -19.25 4.17 23.12
C SER A 143 -18.00 3.28 23.19
N GLY A 144 -17.32 3.07 22.06
CA GLY A 144 -16.18 2.17 21.93
C GLY A 144 -16.45 0.83 21.27
N ALA A 145 -17.66 0.64 20.76
CA ALA A 145 -17.91 -0.48 19.88
C ALA A 145 -17.16 -0.26 18.57
N ALA A 146 -16.69 -1.34 17.94
CA ALA A 146 -16.11 -1.28 16.60
C ALA A 146 -16.64 -2.43 15.76
N GLU A 147 -16.89 -2.16 14.49
CA GLU A 147 -17.32 -3.13 13.48
C GLU A 147 -16.40 -3.09 12.28
N VAL A 148 -16.17 -4.25 11.69
CA VAL A 148 -15.63 -4.37 10.33
C VAL A 148 -16.79 -4.52 9.37
N TRP A 149 -16.80 -3.71 8.33
CA TRP A 149 -17.76 -3.78 7.24
C TRP A 149 -17.03 -4.34 6.03
N PHE A 150 -17.26 -5.63 5.77
CA PHE A 150 -16.69 -6.33 4.64
C PHE A 150 -17.30 -5.81 3.34
N MET A 151 -16.46 -5.35 2.42
CA MET A 151 -16.87 -4.63 1.23
C MET A 151 -16.91 -5.58 0.02
N SER A 152 -17.96 -5.44 -0.77
CA SER A 152 -18.11 -6.14 -2.04
C SER A 152 -18.66 -5.14 -3.04
N GLY A 153 -17.76 -4.46 -3.73
CA GLY A 153 -18.18 -3.29 -4.47
C GLY A 153 -18.25 -2.07 -3.55
N LEU A 154 -19.00 -1.08 -4.00
CA LEU A 154 -19.42 0.03 -3.16
C LEU A 154 -20.59 -0.37 -2.23
N HIS A 155 -20.55 -1.55 -1.59
CA HIS A 155 -21.57 -2.03 -0.67
C HIS A 155 -20.95 -2.85 0.47
N ALA A 156 -21.38 -2.58 1.71
CA ALA A 156 -21.04 -3.42 2.86
C ALA A 156 -21.87 -4.72 2.81
N ALA A 157 -21.23 -5.81 2.40
CA ALA A 157 -21.87 -7.12 2.26
C ALA A 157 -22.18 -7.74 3.62
N VAL A 158 -21.25 -7.60 4.57
CA VAL A 158 -21.34 -8.16 5.92
C VAL A 158 -20.78 -7.16 6.92
N LYS A 159 -21.43 -7.03 8.07
CA LYS A 159 -20.95 -6.20 9.19
C LYS A 159 -20.67 -7.10 10.38
N THR A 160 -19.45 -7.06 10.89
CA THR A 160 -18.96 -7.97 11.93
C THR A 160 -18.49 -7.14 13.12
N PRO A 161 -19.15 -7.24 14.29
CA PRO A 161 -18.66 -6.62 15.51
C PRO A 161 -17.30 -7.22 15.91
N VAL A 162 -16.30 -6.36 16.10
CA VAL A 162 -14.95 -6.76 16.51
C VAL A 162 -14.58 -6.29 17.91
N ILE A 163 -15.13 -5.16 18.36
CA ILE A 163 -14.99 -4.65 19.74
C ILE A 163 -16.37 -4.36 20.31
N ALA A 164 -16.65 -4.82 21.53
CA ALA A 164 -17.86 -4.42 22.24
C ALA A 164 -17.66 -3.08 22.97
N GLY A 165 -18.66 -2.19 22.99
CA GLY A 165 -18.52 -0.88 23.65
C GLY A 165 -18.20 -0.93 25.16
N SER A 166 -18.52 -2.03 25.83
CA SER A 166 -18.17 -2.26 27.24
C SER A 166 -16.75 -2.78 27.46
N GLU A 167 -16.00 -3.07 26.41
CA GLU A 167 -14.72 -3.80 26.49
C GLU A 167 -13.55 -2.92 26.93
N GLY A 168 -13.73 -1.60 26.91
CA GLY A 168 -12.67 -0.66 27.31
C GLY A 168 -11.46 -0.71 26.37
N ALA A 169 -11.74 -0.87 25.08
CA ALA A 169 -10.76 -1.00 24.00
C ALA A 169 -11.08 -0.02 22.87
N ARG A 170 -10.06 0.33 22.08
CA ARG A 170 -10.15 1.08 20.81
C ARG A 170 -9.12 0.54 19.83
N VAL A 171 -9.42 0.57 18.55
CA VAL A 171 -8.44 0.27 17.51
C VAL A 171 -7.40 1.40 17.51
N ALA A 172 -6.13 1.03 17.56
CA ALA A 172 -5.01 1.97 17.49
C ALA A 172 -4.40 1.99 16.09
N MET A 173 -4.18 0.80 15.52
CA MET A 173 -3.65 0.57 14.17
C MET A 173 -4.19 -0.76 13.63
N VAL A 174 -4.04 -0.97 12.33
CA VAL A 174 -4.41 -2.19 11.61
C VAL A 174 -3.24 -2.63 10.72
N GLY A 175 -3.17 -3.92 10.41
CA GLY A 175 -2.13 -4.55 9.56
C GLY A 175 -2.07 -6.06 9.79
N ASP A 176 -1.45 -6.82 8.88
CA ASP A 176 -1.38 -8.29 8.92
C ASP A 176 -0.31 -8.78 9.92
N PHE A 177 -0.66 -8.86 11.20
CA PHE A 177 0.31 -9.13 12.26
C PHE A 177 0.67 -10.62 12.36
N ASP A 178 -0.10 -11.52 11.75
CA ASP A 178 0.12 -12.97 11.78
C ASP A 178 0.42 -13.63 10.43
N GLY A 179 0.47 -12.83 9.35
CA GLY A 179 0.92 -13.20 8.01
C GLY A 179 -0.06 -14.11 7.29
N ASP A 180 -1.35 -14.05 7.63
CA ASP A 180 -2.38 -14.88 7.04
C ASP A 180 -3.08 -14.24 5.82
N GLY A 181 -2.67 -13.03 5.47
CA GLY A 181 -3.23 -12.24 4.37
C GLY A 181 -4.45 -11.42 4.77
N ARG A 182 -4.82 -11.37 6.06
CA ARG A 182 -5.85 -10.47 6.59
C ARG A 182 -5.24 -9.43 7.51
N ASP A 183 -5.73 -8.21 7.38
CA ASP A 183 -5.44 -7.18 8.36
C ASP A 183 -6.06 -7.51 9.72
N ASP A 184 -5.26 -7.30 10.75
CA ASP A 184 -5.58 -7.51 12.16
C ASP A 184 -5.68 -6.17 12.90
N PHE A 185 -5.90 -6.22 14.22
CA PHE A 185 -6.01 -5.03 15.06
C PHE A 185 -4.92 -4.94 16.11
N LEU A 186 -4.19 -3.83 16.13
CA LEU A 186 -3.52 -3.36 17.34
C LEU A 186 -4.53 -2.56 18.16
N VAL A 187 -4.92 -3.10 19.31
CA VAL A 187 -5.94 -2.54 20.19
C VAL A 187 -5.30 -1.88 21.41
N ARG A 188 -5.73 -0.67 21.74
CA ARG A 188 -5.37 0.04 22.97
C ARG A 188 -6.46 -0.09 24.02
N ARG A 189 -6.08 -0.49 25.23
CA ARG A 189 -6.99 -0.57 26.37
C ARG A 189 -7.05 0.71 27.19
N THR A 190 -8.10 0.82 28.00
CA THR A 190 -8.30 1.92 28.95
C THR A 190 -7.19 2.03 30.00
N ASP A 191 -6.52 0.93 30.34
CA ASP A 191 -5.34 0.93 31.22
C ASP A 191 -4.04 1.37 30.53
N GLY A 192 -4.10 1.66 29.22
CA GLY A 192 -2.97 2.07 28.40
C GLY A 192 -2.13 0.91 27.86
N SER A 193 -2.48 -0.34 28.15
CA SER A 193 -1.84 -1.51 27.53
C SER A 193 -2.31 -1.71 26.09
N TYR A 194 -1.54 -2.49 25.34
CA TYR A 194 -1.86 -2.89 23.97
C TYR A 194 -2.10 -4.39 23.87
N ALA A 195 -2.86 -4.80 22.85
CA ALA A 195 -3.09 -6.18 22.45
C ALA A 195 -3.16 -6.27 20.92
N VAL A 196 -2.79 -7.40 20.34
CA VAL A 196 -3.09 -7.72 18.94
C VAL A 196 -4.28 -8.66 18.90
N TRP A 197 -5.32 -8.32 18.16
CA TRP A 197 -6.49 -9.17 17.95
C TRP A 197 -6.50 -9.60 16.49
N LEU A 198 -6.43 -10.92 16.29
CA LEU A 198 -6.24 -11.54 14.99
C LEU A 198 -7.59 -11.83 14.34
N MET A 199 -7.74 -11.43 13.08
CA MET A 199 -8.90 -11.70 12.27
C MET A 199 -8.92 -13.16 11.81
N GLY A 200 -10.03 -13.83 12.09
CA GLY A 200 -10.35 -15.12 11.52
C GLY A 200 -11.51 -15.04 10.53
N GLU A 201 -11.91 -16.19 9.98
CA GLU A 201 -12.93 -16.29 8.93
C GLU A 201 -14.32 -15.70 9.29
N ALA A 202 -14.64 -15.56 10.59
CA ALA A 202 -15.96 -15.13 11.07
C ALA A 202 -15.88 -14.00 12.11
N GLY A 203 -14.78 -13.23 12.13
CA GLY A 203 -14.48 -12.20 13.13
C GLY A 203 -13.20 -12.54 13.92
N ILE A 204 -13.03 -11.94 15.10
CA ILE A 204 -11.81 -12.11 15.90
C ILE A 204 -11.59 -13.59 16.28
N GLY A 205 -10.54 -14.21 15.72
CA GLY A 205 -10.19 -15.61 15.93
C GLY A 205 -9.27 -15.83 17.13
N ALA A 206 -8.35 -14.88 17.39
CA ALA A 206 -7.41 -14.96 18.51
C ALA A 206 -7.06 -13.57 19.06
N ARG A 207 -6.53 -13.55 20.29
CA ARG A 207 -6.09 -12.33 20.97
C ARG A 207 -4.76 -12.57 21.67
N HIS A 208 -3.84 -11.63 21.53
CA HIS A 208 -2.50 -11.66 22.10
C HIS A 208 -2.24 -10.40 22.91
N GLU A 209 -1.89 -10.61 24.17
CA GLU A 209 -1.85 -9.56 25.17
C GLU A 209 -0.42 -9.02 25.38
N PHE A 210 -0.23 -7.70 25.24
CA PHE A 210 1.05 -7.02 25.47
C PHE A 210 1.02 -6.15 26.73
N LEU A 211 0.46 -6.69 27.82
CA LEU A 211 0.09 -5.96 29.04
C LEU A 211 1.17 -5.00 29.58
N GLN A 212 2.46 -5.29 29.36
CA GLN A 212 3.56 -4.43 29.82
C GLN A 212 4.59 -4.10 28.72
N ALA A 213 4.68 -4.88 27.64
CA ALA A 213 5.76 -4.72 26.65
C ALA A 213 5.71 -3.36 25.94
N PHE A 214 4.51 -2.81 25.76
CA PHE A 214 4.27 -1.55 25.04
C PHE A 214 3.64 -0.46 25.92
N SER A 215 3.59 -0.65 27.23
CA SER A 215 3.03 0.37 28.13
C SER A 215 3.84 1.67 28.04
N GLY A 216 3.16 2.79 27.86
CA GLY A 216 3.80 4.10 27.67
C GLY A 216 4.40 4.35 26.28
N LEU A 217 4.29 3.39 25.35
CA LEU A 217 4.68 3.58 23.96
C LEU A 217 3.50 4.07 23.12
N VAL A 218 3.79 4.85 22.08
CA VAL A 218 2.78 5.34 21.13
C VAL A 218 3.06 4.72 19.76
N PRO A 219 2.18 3.85 19.22
CA PRO A 219 2.30 3.36 17.86
C PRO A 219 2.30 4.54 16.86
N VAL A 220 3.20 4.50 15.88
CA VAL A 220 3.36 5.56 14.87
C VAL A 220 3.46 5.04 13.44
N ALA A 221 3.75 3.76 13.22
CA ALA A 221 3.68 3.13 11.91
C ALA A 221 3.50 1.61 12.03
N VAL A 222 2.98 1.01 10.95
CA VAL A 222 2.88 -0.43 10.71
C VAL A 222 3.43 -0.70 9.31
N ALA A 223 4.29 -1.71 9.18
CA ALA A 223 4.79 -2.25 7.91
C ALA A 223 5.68 -3.47 8.16
N ASP A 224 5.82 -4.37 7.18
CA ASP A 224 6.83 -5.43 7.20
C ASP A 224 8.25 -4.88 6.95
N PHE A 225 9.08 -4.79 7.99
CA PHE A 225 10.46 -4.28 7.86
C PHE A 225 11.46 -5.38 7.50
N ASP A 226 11.06 -6.65 7.48
CA ASP A 226 11.99 -7.76 7.37
C ASP A 226 11.69 -8.76 6.24
N GLY A 227 10.54 -8.59 5.57
CA GLY A 227 10.11 -9.32 4.39
C GLY A 227 9.60 -10.72 4.72
N ASP A 228 9.18 -10.99 5.96
CA ASP A 228 8.64 -12.29 6.36
C ASP A 228 7.12 -12.42 6.18
N GLY A 229 6.47 -11.36 5.69
CA GLY A 229 5.03 -11.29 5.45
C GLY A 229 4.21 -10.96 6.69
N HIS A 230 4.85 -10.64 7.82
CA HIS A 230 4.18 -10.09 9.00
C HIS A 230 4.41 -8.59 9.06
N ASP A 231 3.34 -7.82 9.23
CA ASP A 231 3.46 -6.40 9.52
C ASP A 231 4.06 -6.18 10.91
N ASP A 232 5.09 -5.35 11.00
CA ASP A 232 5.75 -4.98 12.25
C ASP A 232 5.23 -3.63 12.78
N LEU A 233 5.65 -3.29 14.00
CA LEU A 233 5.27 -2.04 14.65
C LEU A 233 6.43 -1.07 14.77
N VAL A 234 6.18 0.22 14.52
CA VAL A 234 7.03 1.30 15.03
C VAL A 234 6.32 2.04 16.16
N LEU A 235 7.00 2.10 17.29
CA LEU A 235 6.49 2.61 18.55
C LEU A 235 7.38 3.76 19.04
N ARG A 236 6.81 4.94 19.27
CA ARG A 236 7.53 6.09 19.82
C ARG A 236 7.50 6.06 21.36
N LYS A 237 8.67 6.24 21.98
CA LYS A 237 8.81 6.40 23.43
C LYS A 237 8.63 7.86 23.87
N ASP A 238 8.53 8.09 25.18
CA ASP A 238 8.46 9.42 25.78
C ASP A 238 9.69 10.28 25.45
N ASP A 239 10.88 9.67 25.39
CA ASP A 239 12.14 10.34 25.02
C ASP A 239 12.29 10.57 23.51
N ARG A 240 11.23 10.29 22.73
CA ARG A 240 11.14 10.41 21.27
C ARG A 240 11.96 9.38 20.48
N THR A 241 12.69 8.47 21.13
CA THR A 241 13.28 7.33 20.42
C THR A 241 12.18 6.46 19.80
N LEU A 242 12.50 5.83 18.68
CA LEU A 242 11.59 4.89 18.02
C LEU A 242 12.01 3.47 18.34
N ARG A 243 11.06 2.62 18.68
CA ARG A 243 11.23 1.18 18.72
C ARG A 243 10.65 0.59 17.46
N VAL A 244 11.48 -0.04 16.63
CA VAL A 244 11.00 -0.95 15.58
C VAL A 244 10.88 -2.32 16.23
N GLN A 245 9.66 -2.85 16.28
CA GLN A 245 9.30 -4.10 16.94
C GLN A 245 8.81 -5.06 15.88
N ARG A 246 9.63 -6.08 15.60
CA ARG A 246 9.22 -7.17 14.73
C ARG A 246 8.08 -7.98 15.32
N MET A 247 7.17 -8.42 14.49
CA MET A 247 6.02 -9.24 14.83
C MET A 247 6.14 -10.62 14.18
N ARG A 248 5.51 -11.62 14.78
CA ARG A 248 5.45 -12.98 14.23
C ARG A 248 4.26 -13.72 14.81
N GLY A 249 3.32 -14.13 13.97
CA GLY A 249 2.11 -14.82 14.41
C GLY A 249 1.33 -14.01 15.46
N GLY A 250 1.20 -12.70 15.26
CA GLY A 250 0.54 -11.77 16.16
C GLY A 250 1.29 -11.46 17.47
N ARG A 251 2.57 -11.84 17.58
CA ARG A 251 3.37 -11.70 18.82
C ARG A 251 4.65 -10.91 18.57
N ALA A 252 5.05 -10.13 19.57
CA ALA A 252 6.33 -9.44 19.59
C ALA A 252 7.49 -10.45 19.50
N ALA A 253 8.37 -10.23 18.51
CA ALA A 253 9.60 -10.98 18.29
C ALA A 253 10.81 -10.11 18.68
N ALA A 254 11.69 -9.79 17.73
CA ALA A 254 12.87 -8.95 17.96
C ALA A 254 12.53 -7.45 17.96
N SER A 255 13.36 -6.61 18.57
CA SER A 255 13.22 -5.16 18.44
C SER A 255 14.56 -4.44 18.46
N ILE A 256 14.55 -3.21 17.94
CA ILE A 256 15.64 -2.25 18.06
C ILE A 256 15.09 -0.88 18.47
N ASP A 257 15.81 -0.20 19.35
CA ASP A 257 15.54 1.20 19.68
C ASP A 257 16.48 2.10 18.88
N LEU A 258 15.89 3.04 18.14
CA LEU A 258 16.56 3.97 17.23
C LEU A 258 16.49 5.39 17.78
N ALA A 259 17.65 6.00 17.98
CA ALA A 259 17.77 7.42 18.25
C ALA A 259 17.52 8.22 16.96
N LEU A 260 16.63 9.21 17.02
CA LEU A 260 16.35 10.11 15.91
C LEU A 260 17.50 11.10 15.68
N PRO A 261 17.66 11.67 14.45
CA PRO A 261 18.77 12.58 14.12
C PRO A 261 18.81 13.84 15.00
N GLY A 262 17.65 14.27 15.50
CA GLY A 262 17.54 15.41 16.39
C GLY A 262 16.13 15.59 16.94
N ALA A 263 15.97 16.62 17.79
CA ALA A 263 14.67 17.00 18.30
C ALA A 263 13.74 17.44 17.16
N GLY A 264 12.46 17.08 17.26
CA GLY A 264 11.45 17.44 16.26
C GLY A 264 11.31 16.46 15.09
N TYR A 265 12.23 15.50 14.93
CA TYR A 265 12.05 14.43 13.96
C TYR A 265 10.87 13.51 14.32
N ALA A 266 10.21 12.99 13.30
CA ALA A 266 9.17 11.98 13.38
C ALA A 266 9.13 11.13 12.10
N ILE A 267 8.52 9.95 12.15
CA ILE A 267 8.22 9.18 10.94
C ILE A 267 7.25 9.98 10.08
N SER A 268 7.57 10.01 8.79
CA SER A 268 6.69 10.49 7.73
C SER A 268 6.01 9.32 7.04
N HIS A 269 6.80 8.35 6.54
CA HIS A 269 6.32 7.20 5.77
C HIS A 269 7.25 6.00 5.96
N THR A 270 6.80 4.84 5.48
CA THR A 270 7.54 3.56 5.48
C THR A 270 7.65 2.96 4.07
N PRO A 271 8.32 3.66 3.12
CA PRO A 271 8.51 3.19 1.73
C PRO A 271 9.48 2.00 1.63
N ASP A 272 9.44 1.22 0.56
CA ASP A 272 10.56 0.35 0.14
C ASP A 272 11.51 1.13 -0.79
N LEU A 273 12.56 1.75 -0.24
CA LEU A 273 13.42 2.65 -1.04
C LEU A 273 14.50 1.89 -1.82
N ASN A 274 14.72 0.60 -1.57
CA ASN A 274 15.79 -0.16 -2.19
C ASN A 274 15.29 -1.37 -3.02
N GLY A 275 13.98 -1.58 -3.07
CA GLY A 275 13.30 -2.61 -3.84
C GLY A 275 13.56 -4.02 -3.32
N ASP A 276 13.89 -4.18 -2.04
CA ASP A 276 14.13 -5.49 -1.44
C ASP A 276 12.87 -6.15 -0.85
N GLY A 277 11.72 -5.50 -1.00
CA GLY A 277 10.41 -5.95 -0.53
C GLY A 277 10.16 -5.65 0.94
N LYS A 278 11.02 -4.86 1.59
CA LYS A 278 10.92 -4.50 3.00
C LYS A 278 10.69 -3.01 3.14
N ALA A 279 9.94 -2.64 4.16
CA ALA A 279 9.75 -1.25 4.49
C ALA A 279 11.03 -0.63 5.09
N ASP A 280 11.31 0.59 4.67
CA ASP A 280 12.33 1.50 5.20
C ASP A 280 11.69 2.58 6.09
N LEU A 281 12.51 3.48 6.65
CA LEU A 281 12.01 4.62 7.40
C LEU A 281 12.32 5.93 6.69
N LEU A 282 11.27 6.70 6.43
CA LEU A 282 11.39 8.09 5.98
C LEU A 282 10.99 9.02 7.12
N LEU A 283 11.93 9.82 7.61
CA LEU A 283 11.74 10.74 8.73
C LEU A 283 11.67 12.19 8.24
N ARG A 284 10.82 12.98 8.89
CA ARG A 284 10.70 14.43 8.66
C ARG A 284 11.27 15.20 9.85
N GLY A 285 12.18 16.13 9.56
CA GLY A 285 12.70 17.10 10.51
C GLY A 285 11.80 18.34 10.69
N PRO A 286 12.05 19.15 11.73
CA PRO A 286 11.22 20.31 12.07
C PRO A 286 11.23 21.43 11.03
N ASP A 287 12.29 21.55 10.23
CA ASP A 287 12.43 22.58 9.18
C ASP A 287 12.21 22.00 7.77
N GLY A 288 11.64 20.80 7.71
CA GLY A 288 11.31 20.09 6.49
C GLY A 288 12.43 19.25 5.90
N GLN A 289 13.50 18.99 6.66
CA GLN A 289 14.49 17.98 6.30
C GLN A 289 13.83 16.62 6.09
N VAL A 290 14.35 15.82 5.17
CA VAL A 290 13.93 14.44 4.96
C VAL A 290 15.15 13.53 5.12
N GLU A 291 15.03 12.57 6.02
CA GLU A 291 16.05 11.55 6.32
C GLU A 291 15.51 10.19 5.94
N ALA A 292 16.22 9.45 5.10
CA ALA A 292 15.87 8.10 4.67
C ALA A 292 16.81 7.09 5.32
N TRP A 293 16.24 6.08 5.97
CA TRP A 293 16.99 5.01 6.61
C TRP A 293 16.60 3.67 6.00
N ILE A 294 17.56 3.04 5.34
CA ILE A 294 17.38 1.70 4.76
C ILE A 294 17.42 0.66 5.88
N MET A 295 16.39 -0.15 5.98
CA MET A 295 16.14 -1.13 7.02
C MET A 295 16.35 -2.56 6.52
N ASP A 296 16.56 -3.48 7.45
CA ASP A 296 16.57 -4.93 7.21
C ASP A 296 16.18 -5.60 8.54
N GLY A 297 14.86 -5.64 8.75
CA GLY A 297 14.20 -5.88 10.02
C GLY A 297 14.67 -4.91 11.09
N THR A 298 15.30 -5.42 12.14
CA THR A 298 15.82 -4.61 13.24
C THR A 298 17.20 -4.03 12.97
N ASN A 299 17.71 -4.03 11.74
CA ASN A 299 19.01 -3.48 11.38
C ASN A 299 18.84 -2.24 10.51
N VAL A 300 19.57 -1.17 10.83
CA VAL A 300 19.68 -0.01 9.93
C VAL A 300 20.92 -0.18 9.07
N ARG A 301 20.73 -0.40 7.77
CA ARG A 301 21.79 -0.64 6.79
C ARG A 301 22.44 0.65 6.30
N HIS A 302 21.63 1.69 6.11
CA HIS A 302 22.09 2.98 5.62
C HIS A 302 21.22 4.12 6.15
N ARG A 303 21.79 5.33 6.24
CA ARG A 303 21.10 6.55 6.68
C ARG A 303 21.60 7.71 5.83
N GLU A 304 20.69 8.48 5.25
CA GLU A 304 21.07 9.67 4.49
C GLU A 304 19.98 10.75 4.57
N GLN A 305 20.42 12.00 4.68
CA GLN A 305 19.55 13.16 4.55
C GLN A 305 19.30 13.43 3.05
N VAL A 306 18.20 12.90 2.52
CA VAL A 306 17.85 12.99 1.09
C VAL A 306 17.34 14.37 0.68
N GLU A 307 16.86 15.16 1.65
CA GLU A 307 16.48 16.56 1.43
C GLU A 307 16.86 17.44 2.61
N GLY A 308 17.44 18.61 2.32
CA GLY A 308 17.81 19.60 3.32
C GLY A 308 16.63 20.43 3.84
N ALA A 309 16.92 21.49 4.60
CA ALA A 309 15.91 22.40 5.15
C ALA A 309 15.32 23.34 4.08
N THR A 310 14.53 22.78 3.16
CA THR A 310 13.89 23.49 2.04
C THR A 310 12.38 23.65 2.22
N ALA A 311 11.84 23.19 3.35
CA ALA A 311 10.42 23.11 3.67
C ALA A 311 9.56 22.20 2.76
N TRP A 312 10.17 21.47 1.82
CA TRP A 312 9.46 20.48 1.02
C TRP A 312 8.89 19.36 1.90
N ARG A 313 7.69 18.90 1.53
CA ARG A 313 6.89 17.92 2.28
C ARG A 313 6.64 16.69 1.46
N VAL A 314 7.18 15.54 1.87
CA VAL A 314 6.71 14.25 1.34
C VAL A 314 5.28 14.07 1.83
N THR A 315 4.35 13.88 0.90
CA THR A 315 2.94 13.65 1.19
C THR A 315 2.49 12.24 0.87
N ASP A 316 3.21 11.55 -0.01
CA ASP A 316 2.92 10.16 -0.38
C ASP A 316 4.19 9.45 -0.89
N VAL A 317 4.15 8.12 -0.91
CA VAL A 317 5.21 7.24 -1.42
C VAL A 317 4.60 6.07 -2.18
N ALA A 318 5.16 5.77 -3.35
CA ALA A 318 4.78 4.64 -4.19
C ALA A 318 5.83 4.44 -5.27
N ASP A 319 5.91 3.25 -5.87
CA ASP A 319 6.71 2.97 -7.05
C ASP A 319 6.04 3.55 -8.31
N PHE A 320 6.32 4.82 -8.63
CA PHE A 320 5.60 5.55 -9.69
C PHE A 320 6.10 5.22 -11.09
N ASP A 321 7.34 4.74 -11.23
CA ASP A 321 7.92 4.35 -12.52
C ASP A 321 8.03 2.82 -12.71
N ARG A 322 7.65 2.05 -11.68
CA ARG A 322 7.63 0.58 -11.66
C ARG A 322 9.01 -0.05 -11.77
N ASP A 323 10.04 0.63 -11.26
CA ASP A 323 11.39 0.08 -11.20
C ASP A 323 11.62 -0.85 -9.98
N GLY A 324 10.61 -0.94 -9.11
CA GLY A 324 10.62 -1.75 -7.90
C GLY A 324 10.99 -0.97 -6.64
N VAL A 325 11.27 0.33 -6.74
CA VAL A 325 11.58 1.23 -5.63
C VAL A 325 10.44 2.20 -5.42
N ASP A 326 10.03 2.43 -4.17
CA ASP A 326 9.08 3.48 -3.85
C ASP A 326 9.73 4.87 -4.01
N ASP A 327 9.11 5.73 -4.81
CA ASP A 327 9.48 7.12 -5.01
C ASP A 327 8.74 8.07 -4.07
N LEU A 328 9.12 9.35 -4.10
CA LEU A 328 8.55 10.37 -3.21
C LEU A 328 7.67 11.36 -3.97
N PHE A 329 6.43 11.48 -3.55
CA PHE A 329 5.58 12.59 -3.94
C PHE A 329 5.72 13.74 -2.95
N VAL A 330 6.11 14.92 -3.44
CA VAL A 330 6.48 16.05 -2.60
C VAL A 330 5.73 17.35 -2.93
N VAL A 331 5.48 18.14 -1.90
CA VAL A 331 4.86 19.46 -1.96
C VAL A 331 5.78 20.54 -1.38
N GLY A 332 6.06 21.57 -2.17
CA GLY A 332 6.88 22.71 -1.83
C GLY A 332 6.15 23.76 -0.97
N PRO A 333 6.90 24.72 -0.40
CA PRO A 333 6.34 25.74 0.49
C PRO A 333 5.37 26.71 -0.20
N GLY A 334 5.45 26.87 -1.52
CA GLY A 334 4.51 27.65 -2.33
C GLY A 334 3.32 26.84 -2.84
N GLY A 335 3.20 25.57 -2.44
CA GLY A 335 2.21 24.63 -2.97
C GLY A 335 2.62 24.01 -4.30
N GLU A 336 3.88 24.16 -4.71
CA GLU A 336 4.44 23.43 -5.85
C GLU A 336 4.38 21.93 -5.57
N VAL A 337 4.24 21.12 -6.61
CA VAL A 337 4.18 19.67 -6.47
C VAL A 337 5.22 19.05 -7.38
N ALA A 338 5.86 17.98 -6.94
CA ALA A 338 6.80 17.22 -7.76
C ALA A 338 6.80 15.73 -7.39
N LEU A 339 7.11 14.90 -8.38
CA LEU A 339 7.49 13.50 -8.19
C LEU A 339 9.02 13.41 -8.18
N TRP A 340 9.59 12.76 -7.17
CA TRP A 340 11.03 12.51 -7.08
C TRP A 340 11.31 11.02 -7.20
N LEU A 341 11.86 10.61 -8.34
CA LEU A 341 12.25 9.21 -8.54
C LEU A 341 13.48 8.87 -7.70
N MET A 342 13.43 7.72 -7.02
CA MET A 342 14.40 7.28 -6.04
C MET A 342 15.14 6.02 -6.48
N ASP A 343 16.36 5.84 -5.98
CA ASP A 343 17.15 4.60 -6.11
C ASP A 343 17.95 4.48 -4.82
N GLY A 344 17.44 3.69 -3.88
CA GLY A 344 17.85 3.78 -2.49
C GLY A 344 17.52 5.16 -1.92
N VAL A 345 18.52 5.76 -1.31
CA VAL A 345 18.42 7.11 -0.75
C VAL A 345 18.76 8.22 -1.75
N ARG A 346 19.09 7.87 -3.00
CA ARG A 346 19.47 8.86 -4.01
C ARG A 346 18.26 9.26 -4.83
N ARG A 347 18.03 10.57 -4.96
CA ARG A 347 17.08 11.13 -5.93
C ARG A 347 17.69 11.09 -7.34
N LEU A 348 17.13 10.27 -8.22
CA LEU A 348 17.54 10.14 -9.62
C LEU A 348 17.06 11.31 -10.47
N ALA A 349 15.78 11.68 -10.30
CA ALA A 349 15.12 12.71 -11.08
C ALA A 349 14.06 13.43 -10.24
N ALA A 350 13.65 14.60 -10.71
CA ALA A 350 12.56 15.36 -10.12
C ALA A 350 11.67 15.95 -11.23
N PHE A 351 10.39 15.60 -11.20
CA PHE A 351 9.39 15.99 -12.20
C PHE A 351 8.41 16.99 -11.57
N PRO A 352 8.53 18.29 -11.85
CA PRO A 352 7.59 19.28 -11.33
C PRO A 352 6.23 19.18 -12.01
N LEU A 353 5.17 19.05 -11.21
CA LEU A 353 3.78 18.94 -11.64
C LEU A 353 3.11 20.34 -11.61
N ARG A 354 3.38 21.14 -12.64
CA ARG A 354 3.01 22.58 -12.69
C ARG A 354 1.51 22.86 -12.81
N GLU A 355 0.71 21.89 -13.24
CA GLU A 355 -0.74 22.06 -13.44
C GLU A 355 -1.57 21.82 -12.17
N ALA A 356 -0.92 21.48 -11.04
CA ALA A 356 -1.57 21.18 -9.77
C ALA A 356 -1.99 22.44 -8.96
N SER A 357 -2.08 23.64 -9.54
CA SER A 357 -2.61 24.81 -8.80
C SER A 357 -3.87 25.30 -9.50
N PRO A 358 -5.07 25.28 -8.86
CA PRO A 358 -5.35 25.24 -7.42
C PRO A 358 -5.58 23.84 -6.78
N TRP A 359 -5.05 22.77 -7.37
CA TRP A 359 -5.34 21.35 -7.08
C TRP A 359 -4.36 20.70 -6.09
N LYS A 360 -4.78 20.40 -4.86
CA LYS A 360 -3.92 19.73 -3.87
C LYS A 360 -3.98 18.21 -4.04
N LEU A 361 -2.83 17.53 -3.99
CA LEU A 361 -2.81 16.07 -3.93
C LEU A 361 -3.60 15.63 -2.70
N TRP A 362 -4.50 14.70 -2.93
CA TRP A 362 -5.30 14.05 -1.92
C TRP A 362 -4.79 12.64 -1.63
N GLN A 363 -4.63 11.82 -2.66
CA GLN A 363 -4.25 10.41 -2.53
C GLN A 363 -3.49 9.97 -3.78
N VAL A 364 -2.50 9.11 -3.59
CA VAL A 364 -1.88 8.34 -4.66
C VAL A 364 -2.50 6.95 -4.66
N ALA A 365 -2.96 6.50 -5.82
CA ALA A 365 -3.45 5.14 -6.00
C ALA A 365 -3.58 4.75 -7.46
N ASP A 366 -3.43 3.48 -7.80
CA ASP A 366 -3.78 2.99 -9.15
C ASP A 366 -5.31 3.06 -9.33
N TYR A 367 -5.81 4.02 -10.10
CA TYR A 367 -7.25 4.29 -10.28
C TYR A 367 -7.78 3.73 -11.61
N ASP A 368 -6.95 3.13 -12.46
CA ASP A 368 -7.39 2.56 -13.74
C ASP A 368 -6.91 1.11 -13.99
N SER A 369 -6.23 0.52 -13.00
CA SER A 369 -5.72 -0.85 -12.99
C SER A 369 -4.63 -1.12 -14.03
N ASP A 370 -3.90 -0.10 -14.47
CA ASP A 370 -2.75 -0.27 -15.35
C ASP A 370 -1.46 -0.66 -14.59
N GLY A 371 -1.51 -0.62 -13.26
CA GLY A 371 -0.43 -0.96 -12.34
C GLY A 371 0.50 0.20 -12.04
N TYR A 372 0.24 1.41 -12.54
CA TYR A 372 0.92 2.64 -12.17
C TYR A 372 0.13 3.40 -11.09
N PRO A 373 0.79 3.96 -10.06
CA PRO A 373 0.12 4.83 -9.11
C PRO A 373 -0.34 6.14 -9.78
N ASP A 374 -1.64 6.41 -9.76
CA ASP A 374 -2.26 7.64 -10.22
C ASP A 374 -2.42 8.68 -9.09
N LEU A 375 -2.78 9.92 -9.43
CA LEU A 375 -2.94 11.01 -8.47
C LEU A 375 -4.39 11.48 -8.40
N LEU A 376 -5.01 11.40 -7.23
CA LEU A 376 -6.25 12.08 -6.94
C LEU A 376 -5.98 13.47 -6.36
N LEU A 377 -6.62 14.49 -6.92
CA LEU A 377 -6.39 15.88 -6.61
C LEU A 377 -7.70 16.58 -6.25
N VAL A 378 -7.66 17.47 -5.27
CA VAL A 378 -8.81 18.24 -4.79
C VAL A 378 -8.48 19.72 -4.76
N ASN A 379 -9.34 20.56 -5.36
CA ASN A 379 -9.13 22.01 -5.35
C ASN A 379 -9.88 22.72 -4.21
N ASN A 380 -9.64 24.03 -4.05
CA ASN A 380 -10.24 24.82 -2.96
C ASN A 380 -11.78 24.94 -3.05
N SER A 381 -12.38 24.65 -4.20
CA SER A 381 -13.83 24.56 -4.37
C SER A 381 -14.40 23.18 -4.05
N GLY A 382 -13.56 22.18 -3.72
CA GLY A 382 -13.98 20.80 -3.46
C GLY A 382 -14.16 19.96 -4.73
N GLU A 383 -13.77 20.47 -5.89
CA GLU A 383 -13.74 19.68 -7.12
C GLU A 383 -12.62 18.63 -7.02
N VAL A 384 -12.86 17.47 -7.61
CA VAL A 384 -11.93 16.34 -7.61
C VAL A 384 -11.47 16.08 -9.05
N ALA A 385 -10.19 15.77 -9.24
CA ALA A 385 -9.58 15.35 -10.49
C ALA A 385 -8.66 14.15 -10.27
N ALA A 386 -8.44 13.35 -11.32
CA ALA A 386 -7.50 12.24 -11.31
C ALA A 386 -6.48 12.45 -12.43
N TRP A 387 -5.20 12.32 -12.11
CA TRP A 387 -4.13 12.27 -13.11
C TRP A 387 -3.73 10.83 -13.24
N ILE A 388 -3.99 10.26 -14.41
CA ILE A 388 -3.67 8.88 -14.72
C ILE A 388 -2.24 8.84 -15.26
N LEU A 389 -1.39 8.05 -14.61
CA LEU A 389 0.01 7.82 -14.96
C LEU A 389 0.11 6.54 -15.79
N ALA A 390 1.07 6.49 -16.70
CA ALA A 390 1.34 5.29 -17.51
C ALA A 390 2.85 5.18 -17.81
N ALA A 391 3.25 3.99 -18.28
CA ALA A 391 4.64 3.60 -18.57
C ALA A 391 5.48 4.58 -19.40
N GLU A 392 4.83 5.40 -20.21
CA GLU A 392 5.50 6.29 -21.16
C GLU A 392 5.77 7.70 -20.58
N GLY A 393 5.48 7.91 -19.29
CA GLY A 393 5.52 9.23 -18.65
C GLY A 393 4.43 10.18 -19.17
N LEU A 394 3.43 9.63 -19.87
CA LEU A 394 2.23 10.34 -20.30
C LEU A 394 1.33 10.53 -19.08
N LEU A 395 1.22 11.78 -18.66
CA LEU A 395 0.18 12.25 -17.75
C LEU A 395 -1.06 12.50 -18.62
N GLU A 396 -2.09 11.64 -18.55
CA GLU A 396 -3.39 12.00 -19.12
C GLU A 396 -4.22 12.73 -18.07
N TRP A 397 -4.56 13.99 -18.35
CA TRP A 397 -5.36 14.82 -17.46
C TRP A 397 -6.83 14.49 -17.62
N LYS A 398 -7.49 14.03 -16.55
CA LYS A 398 -8.91 13.75 -16.57
C LYS A 398 -9.64 14.42 -15.40
N LEU A 399 -10.49 15.40 -15.74
CA LEU A 399 -11.38 16.05 -14.77
C LEU A 399 -12.42 15.03 -14.28
N VAL A 400 -12.50 14.80 -12.96
CA VAL A 400 -13.37 13.77 -12.35
C VAL A 400 -14.76 14.32 -12.05
N GLU A 401 -14.90 15.47 -11.36
CA GLU A 401 -16.16 16.22 -11.28
C GLU A 401 -16.04 17.58 -10.54
N GLY A 402 -16.97 18.50 -10.80
CA GLY A 402 -17.14 19.77 -10.07
C GLY A 402 -18.37 19.77 -9.16
N ALA A 403 -18.18 19.78 -7.85
CA ALA A 403 -19.24 20.08 -6.88
C ALA A 403 -18.64 20.69 -5.59
N SER A 404 -19.22 21.81 -5.18
CA SER A 404 -18.88 22.55 -3.98
C SER A 404 -19.51 21.92 -2.73
N ASP A 405 -18.70 21.82 -1.66
CA ASP A 405 -19.07 21.60 -0.23
C ASP A 405 -18.77 20.22 0.41
N TRP A 406 -17.86 19.41 -0.14
CA TRP A 406 -17.57 18.05 0.39
C TRP A 406 -16.23 17.97 1.14
N ARG A 407 -16.12 17.08 2.14
CA ARG A 407 -14.90 16.83 2.93
C ARG A 407 -14.39 15.41 2.62
N VAL A 408 -13.18 15.28 2.08
CA VAL A 408 -12.59 13.96 1.82
C VAL A 408 -11.92 13.41 3.10
N ILE A 409 -11.98 12.09 3.37
CA ILE A 409 -11.37 11.44 4.55
C ILE A 409 -10.04 10.81 4.16
N PRO A 410 -8.92 11.11 4.85
CA PRO A 410 -7.61 10.54 4.55
C PRO A 410 -7.60 9.02 4.70
#